data_AF-A0A847VYE8-F1
#
_entry.id   AF-A0A847VYE8-F1
#
_cell.length_a   1.000
_cell.length_b   1.000
_cell.length_c   1.000
_cell.angle_alpha   90.00
_cell.angle_beta   90.00
_cell.angle_gamma   90.00
#
_symmetry.space_group_name_H-M   'P 1'
#
loop_
_entity.id
_entity.type
_entity.pdbx_description
1 polymer ?
#
loop_
_entity_poly.entity_id
_entity_poly.type
_entity_poly.pdbx_seq_one_letter_code
_entity_poly.pdbx_strand_id
1 'polypeptide(L)'
;MADRLSVKDRSELMAKIKNKNTSIEIRVRKWMFSRGFRYRINVKKLPGSPDIVPNKYKCAIFLNGCFWHGHNCPDGHLPKSNIEFWKNKINRNIERPAN
;
A
#
# COMPACT_ATOMS: atom_id res chain seq x y z
N MET A 1 25.61 -4.63 -2.84
CA MET A 1 25.37 -3.98 -4.15
C MET A 1 24.77 -2.62 -3.88
N ALA A 2 25.43 -1.57 -4.36
CA ALA A 2 24.94 -0.20 -4.24
C ALA A 2 23.61 -0.05 -5.00
N ASP A 3 22.82 0.93 -4.58
CA ASP A 3 21.59 1.31 -5.30
C ASP A 3 21.93 1.63 -6.76
N ARG A 4 21.02 1.28 -7.68
CA ARG A 4 21.22 1.54 -9.12
C ARG A 4 21.01 3.02 -9.47
N LEU A 5 20.40 3.77 -8.57
CA LEU A 5 20.08 5.18 -8.73
C LEU A 5 21.02 6.05 -7.91
N SER A 6 21.26 7.29 -8.37
CA SER A 6 21.90 8.29 -7.53
C SER A 6 21.02 8.63 -6.32
N VAL A 7 21.61 9.20 -5.27
CA VAL A 7 20.88 9.64 -4.07
C VAL A 7 19.78 10.64 -4.44
N LYS A 8 20.05 11.54 -5.40
CA LYS A 8 19.09 12.53 -5.89
C LYS A 8 17.91 11.85 -6.59
N ASP A 9 18.18 10.97 -7.55
CA ASP A 9 17.14 10.27 -8.31
C ASP A 9 16.29 9.37 -7.42
N ARG A 10 16.91 8.72 -6.42
CA ARG A 10 16.21 7.95 -5.39
C ARG A 10 15.25 8.83 -4.59
N SER A 11 15.73 9.99 -4.14
CA SER A 11 14.92 10.95 -3.38
C SER A 11 13.70 11.40 -4.19
N GLU A 12 13.92 11.77 -5.46
CA GLU A 12 12.85 12.18 -6.38
C GLU A 12 11.84 11.05 -6.65
N LEU A 13 12.32 9.81 -6.81
CA LEU A 13 11.45 8.64 -6.99
C LEU A 13 10.59 8.40 -5.74
N MET A 14 11.20 8.42 -4.55
CA MET A 14 10.49 8.21 -3.29
C MET A 14 9.45 9.31 -3.04
N ALA A 15 9.75 10.56 -3.42
CA ALA A 15 8.80 11.68 -3.32
C ALA A 15 7.54 11.51 -4.20
N LYS A 16 7.63 10.73 -5.29
CA LYS A 16 6.48 10.43 -6.16
C LYS A 16 5.56 9.34 -5.60
N ILE A 17 6.01 8.58 -4.60
CA ILE A 17 5.21 7.51 -3.98
C ILE A 17 4.13 8.16 -3.11
N LYS A 18 2.88 8.06 -3.55
CA LYS A 18 1.72 8.64 -2.85
C LYS A 18 1.17 7.65 -1.83
N ASN A 19 0.74 8.16 -0.69
CA ASN A 19 0.07 7.36 0.36
C ASN A 19 -1.40 7.04 0.04
N LYS A 20 -1.99 7.65 -1.00
CA LYS A 20 -3.40 7.52 -1.38
C LYS A 20 -3.55 7.69 -2.88
N ASN A 21 -4.65 7.18 -3.43
CA ASN A 21 -4.93 7.21 -4.86
C ASN A 21 -3.77 6.62 -5.68
N THR A 22 -3.19 5.53 -5.17
CA THR A 22 -2.21 4.76 -5.91
C THR A 22 -2.84 4.21 -7.20
N SER A 23 -2.00 3.81 -8.15
CA SER A 23 -2.46 3.25 -9.42
C SER A 23 -3.33 2.01 -9.22
N ILE A 24 -3.01 1.16 -8.24
CA ILE A 24 -3.79 -0.03 -7.89
C ILE A 24 -5.15 0.35 -7.30
N GLU A 25 -5.21 1.32 -6.37
CA GLU A 25 -6.49 1.82 -5.83
C GLU A 25 -7.39 2.38 -6.94
N ILE A 26 -6.83 3.18 -7.86
CA ILE A 26 -7.60 3.74 -8.98
C ILE A 26 -8.13 2.62 -9.87
N ARG A 27 -7.31 1.61 -10.19
CA ARG A 27 -7.70 0.49 -11.05
C ARG A 27 -8.83 -0.32 -10.43
N VAL A 28 -8.71 -0.69 -9.15
CA VAL A 28 -9.75 -1.45 -8.43
C VAL A 28 -11.04 -0.65 -8.33
N ARG A 29 -10.96 0.64 -8.01
CA ARG A 29 -12.14 1.53 -7.96
C ARG A 29 -12.86 1.60 -9.30
N LYS A 30 -12.13 1.83 -10.39
CA LYS A 30 -12.72 1.84 -11.75
C LYS A 30 -13.41 0.52 -12.08
N TRP A 31 -12.77 -0.61 -11.78
CA TRP A 31 -13.34 -1.93 -11.99
C TRP A 31 -14.62 -2.14 -11.17
N MET A 32 -14.59 -1.85 -9.86
CA MET A 32 -15.75 -1.96 -8.99
C MET A 32 -16.91 -1.09 -9.47
N PHE A 33 -16.64 0.16 -9.84
CA PHE A 33 -17.66 1.07 -10.36
C PHE A 33 -18.26 0.55 -11.68
N SER A 34 -17.43 0.05 -12.60
CA SER A 34 -17.89 -0.53 -13.88
C SER A 34 -18.79 -1.76 -13.69
N ARG A 35 -18.69 -2.44 -12.55
CA ARG A 35 -19.51 -3.60 -12.16
C ARG A 35 -20.71 -3.21 -11.30
N GLY A 36 -20.99 -1.91 -11.12
CA GLY A 36 -22.16 -1.41 -10.39
C GLY A 36 -22.00 -1.37 -8.87
N PHE A 37 -20.80 -1.61 -8.33
CA PHE A 37 -20.57 -1.48 -6.89
C PHE A 37 -20.52 -0.02 -6.47
N ARG A 38 -21.25 0.32 -5.41
CA ARG A 38 -21.11 1.59 -4.68
C ARG A 38 -20.23 1.36 -3.46
N TYR A 39 -19.27 2.26 -3.25
CA TYR A 39 -18.31 2.14 -2.16
C TYR A 39 -17.92 3.52 -1.62
N ARG A 40 -17.49 3.53 -0.36
CA ARG A 40 -16.76 4.65 0.25
C ARG A 40 -15.28 4.37 0.18
N ILE A 41 -14.46 5.42 0.21
CA ILE A 41 -13.00 5.31 0.23
C ILE A 41 -12.43 5.85 1.52
N ASN A 42 -11.27 5.35 1.95
CA ASN A 42 -10.50 5.87 3.09
C ASN A 42 -11.35 6.08 4.35
N VAL A 43 -12.08 5.04 4.79
CA VAL A 43 -13.05 5.16 5.89
C VAL A 43 -12.33 5.13 7.24
N LYS A 44 -11.91 6.31 7.73
CA LYS A 44 -11.19 6.48 9.01
C LYS A 44 -11.97 6.07 10.27
N LYS A 45 -13.28 5.86 10.15
CA LYS A 45 -14.14 5.47 11.27
C LYS A 45 -14.05 3.97 11.61
N LEU A 46 -13.38 3.18 10.77
CA LEU A 46 -13.22 1.74 10.94
C LEU A 46 -11.76 1.41 11.29
N PRO A 47 -11.50 0.35 12.08
CA PRO A 47 -10.16 -0.13 12.39
C PRO A 47 -9.32 -0.33 11.13
N GLY A 48 -8.04 0.00 11.20
CA GLY A 48 -7.14 -0.06 10.03
C GLY A 48 -7.43 0.93 8.90
N SER A 49 -8.49 1.74 8.96
CA SER A 49 -8.88 2.71 7.92
C SER A 49 -8.95 2.10 6.50
N PRO A 50 -9.94 1.23 6.21
CA PRO A 50 -10.02 0.50 4.95
C PRO A 50 -10.01 1.42 3.71
N ASP A 51 -9.32 0.97 2.66
CA ASP A 51 -9.21 1.71 1.40
C ASP A 51 -10.55 1.83 0.69
N ILE A 52 -11.32 0.74 0.67
CA ILE A 52 -12.62 0.65 0.02
C ILE A 52 -13.62 -0.07 0.93
N VAL A 53 -14.81 0.52 1.09
CA VAL A 53 -15.91 -0.06 1.88
C VAL A 53 -17.20 -0.06 1.06
N PRO A 54 -17.60 -1.20 0.48
CA PRO A 54 -18.91 -1.36 -0.13
C PRO A 54 -19.98 -1.64 0.95
N ASN A 55 -20.58 -0.56 1.49
CA ASN A 55 -21.54 -0.61 2.62
C ASN A 55 -22.66 -1.66 2.46
N LYS A 56 -23.20 -1.84 1.25
CA LYS A 56 -24.28 -2.81 0.97
C LYS A 56 -23.90 -4.24 1.35
N TYR A 57 -22.62 -4.59 1.22
CA TYR A 57 -22.12 -5.94 1.41
C TYR A 57 -21.40 -6.13 2.75
N LYS A 58 -21.39 -5.10 3.61
CA LYS A 58 -20.72 -5.11 4.93
C LYS A 58 -19.28 -5.64 4.87
N CYS A 59 -18.54 -5.26 3.81
CA CYS A 59 -17.18 -5.69 3.56
C CYS A 59 -16.22 -4.50 3.65
N ALA A 60 -14.99 -4.76 4.12
CA ALA A 60 -13.87 -3.83 4.10
C ALA A 60 -12.74 -4.42 3.26
N ILE A 61 -12.21 -3.63 2.33
CA ILE A 61 -11.18 -4.04 1.38
C ILE A 61 -9.94 -3.18 1.61
N PHE A 62 -8.81 -3.85 1.79
CA PHE A 62 -7.47 -3.24 1.92
C PHE A 62 -6.64 -3.56 0.68
N LEU A 63 -6.02 -2.54 0.09
CA LEU A 63 -5.21 -2.61 -1.11
C LEU A 63 -3.75 -2.36 -0.74
N ASN A 64 -3.13 -3.40 -0.19
CA ASN A 64 -1.78 -3.35 0.36
C ASN A 64 -0.72 -3.59 -0.74
N GLY A 65 0.25 -2.68 -0.83
CA GLY A 65 1.40 -2.87 -1.72
C GLY A 65 2.34 -3.96 -1.18
N CYS A 66 2.72 -4.91 -2.04
CA CYS A 66 3.51 -6.09 -1.63
C CYS A 66 4.80 -5.73 -0.89
N PHE A 67 5.54 -4.73 -1.38
CA PHE A 67 6.75 -4.21 -0.73
C PHE A 67 6.49 -3.66 0.68
N TRP A 68 5.50 -2.78 0.82
CA TRP A 68 5.24 -2.06 2.07
C TRP A 68 4.68 -2.95 3.19
N HIS A 69 4.11 -4.08 2.81
CA HIS A 69 3.52 -5.08 3.70
C HIS A 69 4.31 -6.40 3.74
N GLY A 70 5.54 -6.43 3.18
CA GLY A 70 6.45 -7.57 3.29
C GLY A 70 5.87 -8.90 2.78
N HIS A 71 5.09 -8.85 1.70
CA HIS A 71 4.42 -10.03 1.15
C HIS A 71 5.45 -11.03 0.59
N ASN A 72 5.22 -12.34 0.74
CA ASN A 72 6.17 -13.38 0.30
C ASN A 72 6.11 -13.63 -1.22
N CYS A 73 6.31 -12.58 -2.01
CA CYS A 73 6.30 -12.59 -3.47
C CYS A 73 7.51 -11.80 -4.01
N PRO A 74 7.85 -11.93 -5.31
CA PRO A 74 8.98 -11.22 -5.89
C PRO A 74 8.95 -9.71 -5.69
N ASP A 75 7.78 -9.08 -5.59
CA ASP A 75 7.65 -7.63 -5.37
C ASP A 75 7.72 -7.20 -3.89
N GLY A 76 7.80 -8.16 -2.96
CA GLY A 76 7.89 -7.94 -1.52
C GLY A 76 9.29 -8.02 -0.92
N HIS A 77 10.32 -8.23 -1.75
CA HIS A 77 11.69 -8.41 -1.28
C HIS A 77 12.27 -7.14 -0.65
N LEU A 78 13.14 -7.33 0.36
CA LEU A 78 13.86 -6.22 0.98
C LEU A 78 14.90 -5.61 0.03
N PRO A 79 15.10 -4.29 0.07
CA PRO A 79 16.19 -3.66 -0.66
C PRO A 79 17.53 -4.15 -0.12
N LYS A 80 18.53 -4.27 -1.00
CA LYS A 80 19.90 -4.67 -0.61
C LYS A 80 20.68 -3.56 0.12
N SER A 81 20.15 -2.33 0.14
CA SER A 81 20.69 -1.17 0.85
C SER A 81 19.83 -0.83 2.06
N ASN A 82 20.45 -0.37 3.16
CA ASN A 82 19.76 0.01 4.42
C ASN A 82 18.80 -1.08 4.92
N ILE A 83 19.24 -2.35 4.87
CA ILE A 83 18.41 -3.53 5.14
C ILE A 83 17.72 -3.42 6.51
N GLU A 84 18.47 -3.06 7.55
CA GLU A 84 17.93 -2.99 8.92
C GLU A 84 16.86 -1.91 9.07
N PHE A 85 17.05 -0.74 8.46
CA PHE A 85 16.03 0.30 8.40
C PHE A 85 14.75 -0.20 7.71
N TRP A 86 14.89 -0.83 6.55
CA TRP A 86 13.74 -1.32 5.78
C TRP A 86 13.02 -2.46 6.48
N LYS A 87 13.76 -3.41 7.06
CA LYS A 87 13.21 -4.51 7.86
C LYS A 87 12.39 -3.97 9.03
N ASN A 88 12.95 -3.04 9.81
CA ASN A 88 12.26 -2.44 10.94
C ASN A 88 11.05 -1.59 10.51
N LYS A 89 11.10 -0.94 9.34
CA LYS A 89 9.97 -0.17 8.80
C LYS A 89 8.83 -1.07 8.33
N ILE A 90 9.15 -2.15 7.60
CA ILE A 90 8.15 -3.08 7.08
C ILE A 90 7.50 -3.87 8.21
N ASN A 91 8.28 -4.35 9.19
CA ASN A 91 7.72 -5.03 10.36
C ASN A 91 6.70 -4.16 11.10
N ARG A 92 7.03 -2.87 11.33
CA ARG A 92 6.09 -1.90 11.92
C ARG A 92 4.80 -1.74 11.09
N ASN A 93 4.87 -1.80 9.77
CA ASN A 93 3.69 -1.75 8.91
C ASN A 93 2.85 -3.03 8.99
N ILE A 94 3.49 -4.20 9.14
CA ILE A 94 2.84 -5.51 9.27
C ILE A 94 2.15 -5.66 10.63
N GLU A 95 2.70 -5.07 11.70
CA GLU A 95 2.12 -5.11 13.05
C GLU A 95 0.96 -4.11 13.24
N ARG A 96 0.89 -3.07 12.41
CA ARG A 96 -0.14 -2.01 12.49
C ARG A 96 -1.60 -2.41 12.20
N PRO A 97 -1.95 -3.42 11.37
CA PRO A 97 -3.35 -3.73 11.04
C PRO A 97 -4.15 -4.37 12.18
N ALA A 98 -3.63 -4.41 13.41
CA ALA A 98 -4.31 -4.96 14.58
C ALA A 98 -5.04 -3.93 15.47
N ASN A 99 -4.97 -2.63 15.17
CA ASN A 99 -5.58 -1.55 15.98
C ASN A 99 -6.61 -0.70 15.22
#